data_AF-A0A073KJF9-F1
#
_entry.id   AF-A0A073KJF9-F1
#
_cell.length_a   1.000
_cell.length_b   1.000
_cell.length_c   1.000
_cell.angle_alpha   90.00
_cell.angle_beta   90.00
_cell.angle_gamma   90.00
#
_symmetry.space_group_name_H-M   'P 1'
#
loop_
_entity.id
_entity.type
_entity.pdbx_description
1 polymer ?
#
loop_
_entity_poly.entity_id
_entity_poly.type
_entity_poly.pdbx_seq_one_letter_code
_entity_poly.pdbx_strand_id
1 'polypeptide(L)' 'MNEVNLYCKSIGNTPLVIVAAGKKAFYSLEAQEKWLQMQKELLQLSNKHKLIVAPNSGHYIQRDEPEYVINAAKWIVSHM' A
#
# COMPACT_ATOMS: atom_id res chain seq x y z
N MET A 1 13.49 -13.27 6.40
CA MET A 1 13.62 -11.88 6.90
C MET A 1 13.17 -10.97 5.77
N ASN A 2 12.19 -10.10 6.01
CA ASN A 2 11.66 -9.20 4.98
C ASN A 2 12.52 -7.93 4.89
N GLU A 3 12.65 -7.34 3.69
CA GLU A 3 13.58 -6.24 3.42
C GLU A 3 13.33 -5.01 4.31
N VAL A 4 12.06 -4.77 4.66
CA VAL A 4 11.67 -3.62 5.50
C VAL A 4 12.34 -3.64 6.87
N ASN A 5 12.46 -4.81 7.50
CA ASN A 5 13.05 -4.94 8.84
C ASN A 5 14.57 -4.71 8.87
N LEU A 6 15.24 -4.79 7.71
CA LEU A 6 16.69 -4.57 7.63
C LEU A 6 17.04 -3.08 7.66
N TYR A 7 16.13 -2.20 7.22
CA TYR A 7 16.47 -0.80 6.94
C TYR A 7 15.55 0.24 7.56
N CYS A 8 14.36 -0.13 8.04
CA CYS A 8 13.40 0.84 8.55
C CYS A 8 13.07 0.65 10.04
N LYS A 9 13.20 1.74 10.79
CA LYS A 9 12.67 1.84 12.16
C LYS A 9 11.16 2.10 12.09
N SER A 10 10.42 1.51 13.04
CA SER A 10 8.98 1.77 13.18
C SER A 10 8.68 3.27 13.33
N ILE A 11 7.59 3.72 12.72
CA ILE A 11 6.97 5.04 12.89
C ILE A 11 5.89 5.06 14.00
N GLY A 12 5.87 4.03 14.85
CA GLY A 12 4.99 3.91 16.01
C GLY A 12 3.51 3.78 15.62
N ASN A 13 2.66 4.62 16.20
CA ASN A 13 1.21 4.60 15.98
C ASN A 13 0.75 5.63 14.93
N THR A 14 1.68 6.23 14.18
CA THR A 14 1.34 7.14 13.09
C THR A 14 0.47 6.41 12.06
N PRO A 15 -0.73 6.90 11.73
CA PRO A 15 -1.61 6.24 10.76
C PRO A 15 -0.90 6.05 9.42
N LEU A 16 -0.93 4.82 8.87
CA LEU A 16 -0.29 4.48 7.61
C LEU A 16 -1.28 3.76 6.69
N VAL A 17 -1.46 4.27 5.47
CA VAL A 17 -2.21 3.55 4.42
C VAL A 17 -1.32 3.38 3.21
N ILE A 18 -1.17 2.13 2.77
CA ILE A 18 -0.52 1.80 1.50
C ILE A 18 -1.62 1.59 0.46
N VAL A 19 -1.57 2.34 -0.64
CA VAL A 19 -2.49 2.20 -1.78
C VAL A 19 -1.70 1.64 -2.96
N ALA A 20 -1.98 0.40 -3.34
CA ALA A 20 -1.21 -0.36 -4.30
C ALA A 20 -1.98 -0.61 -5.60
N ALA A 21 -1.27 -0.54 -6.73
CA ALA A 21 -1.81 -0.89 -8.03
C ALA A 21 -2.08 -2.40 -8.12
N GLY A 22 -3.26 -2.78 -8.58
CA GLY A 22 -3.68 -4.17 -8.80
C GLY A 22 -3.71 -4.58 -10.27
N LYS A 23 -3.65 -3.64 -11.22
CA LYS A 23 -3.71 -3.95 -12.64
C LYS A 23 -2.41 -4.56 -13.13
N LYS A 24 -2.49 -5.79 -13.62
CA LYS A 24 -1.43 -6.45 -14.39
C LYS A 24 -1.42 -5.94 -15.83
N ALA A 25 -0.73 -4.84 -16.09
CA ALA A 25 -0.52 -4.38 -17.46
C ALA A 25 0.78 -4.97 -18.06
N PHE A 26 1.82 -5.19 -17.25
CA PHE A 26 3.18 -5.47 -17.76
C PHE A 26 3.96 -6.55 -17.00
N TYR A 27 3.32 -7.30 -16.10
CA TYR A 27 4.01 -8.21 -15.17
C TYR A 27 3.45 -9.64 -15.19
N SER A 28 4.32 -10.62 -14.94
CA SER A 28 3.91 -11.99 -14.66
C SER A 28 3.07 -12.08 -13.39
N LEU A 29 2.40 -13.22 -13.17
CA LEU A 29 1.70 -13.47 -11.90
C LEU A 29 2.64 -13.40 -10.70
N GLU A 30 3.81 -14.05 -10.80
CA GLU A 30 4.82 -14.05 -9.76
C GLU A 30 5.33 -12.64 -9.43
N ALA A 31 5.57 -11.81 -10.46
CA ALA A 31 6.00 -10.43 -10.26
C ALA A 31 4.92 -9.58 -9.57
N GLN A 32 3.64 -9.80 -9.90
CA GLN A 32 2.52 -9.13 -9.22
C GLN A 32 2.40 -9.58 -7.75
N GLU A 33 2.56 -10.88 -7.47
CA GLU A 33 2.53 -11.42 -6.11
C GLU A 33 3.68 -10.85 -5.27
N LYS A 34 4.89 -10.82 -5.83
CA LYS A 34 6.05 -10.22 -5.18
C LYS A 34 5.85 -8.72 -4.95
N TRP A 35 5.29 -8.00 -5.92
CA TRP A 35 4.92 -6.60 -5.76
C TRP A 35 3.97 -6.40 -4.58
N LEU A 36 2.86 -7.13 -4.53
CA LEU A 36 1.88 -7.04 -3.43
C LEU A 36 2.49 -7.45 -2.07
N GLN A 37 3.39 -8.43 -2.06
CA GLN A 37 4.12 -8.82 -0.87
C GLN A 37 4.99 -7.67 -0.34
N MET A 38 5.73 -6.97 -1.20
CA MET A 38 6.50 -5.79 -0.81
C MET A 38 5.61 -4.66 -0.27
N GLN A 39 4.43 -4.43 -0.85
CA GLN A 39 3.46 -3.45 -0.34
C GLN A 39 2.95 -3.83 1.05
N LYS A 40 2.72 -5.13 1.29
CA LYS A 40 2.31 -5.65 2.60
C LYS A 40 3.41 -5.52 3.65
N GLU A 41 4.68 -5.61 3.26
CA GLU A 41 5.81 -5.47 4.18
C GLU A 41 5.91 -4.06 4.78
N LEU A 42 5.53 -3.03 4.02
CA LEU A 42 5.50 -1.65 4.50
C LEU A 42 4.54 -1.44 5.68
N LEU A 43 3.55 -2.33 5.86
CA LEU A 43 2.64 -2.26 7.01
C LEU A 43 3.37 -2.42 8.34
N GLN A 44 4.53 -3.06 8.37
CA GLN A 44 5.36 -3.23 9.58
C GLN A 44 5.91 -1.92 10.12
N LEU A 45 5.87 -0.83 9.35
CA LEU A 45 6.35 0.47 9.79
C LEU A 45 5.48 1.04 10.92
N SER A 46 4.17 0.81 10.91
CA SER A 46 3.24 1.36 11.90
C SER A 46 2.47 0.25 12.59
N ASN A 47 1.97 0.47 13.81
CA ASN A 47 0.99 -0.42 14.43
C ASN A 47 -0.47 -0.06 14.06
N LYS A 48 -0.67 1.09 13.39
CA LYS A 48 -1.96 1.59 12.92
C LYS A 48 -1.91 1.72 11.41
N HIS A 49 -2.17 0.62 10.72
CA HIS A 49 -1.92 0.51 9.28
C HIS A 49 -3.06 -0.13 8.50
N LYS A 50 -3.11 0.12 7.19
CA LYS A 50 -3.99 -0.59 6.24
C LYS A 50 -3.35 -0.68 4.85
N LEU A 51 -3.61 -1.80 4.15
CA LEU A 51 -3.31 -1.95 2.73
C LEU A 51 -4.62 -1.90 1.93
N ILE A 52 -4.61 -1.16 0.83
CA ILE A 52 -5.69 -1.07 -0.14
C ILE A 52 -5.10 -1.42 -1.51
N VAL A 53 -5.73 -2.34 -2.23
CA VAL A 53 -5.36 -2.69 -3.61
C VAL A 53 -6.43 -2.16 -4.55
N ALA A 54 -6.00 -1.38 -5.54
CA ALA A 54 -6.85 -0.80 -6.58
C ALA A 54 -6.80 -1.71 -7.83
N PRO A 55 -7.75 -2.63 -8.00
CA PRO A 55 -7.62 -3.78 -8.90
C PRO A 55 -7.52 -3.40 -10.38
N ASN A 56 -8.06 -2.25 -10.78
CA ASN A 56 -8.11 -1.80 -12.17
C ASN A 56 -7.14 -0.66 -12.46
N SER A 57 -6.32 -0.26 -11.48
CA SER A 57 -5.37 0.84 -11.59
C SER A 57 -3.94 0.38 -11.86
N GLY A 58 -3.26 1.14 -12.72
CA GLY A 58 -1.82 1.07 -12.90
C GLY A 58 -1.08 2.05 -11.97
N HIS A 59 -0.01 2.67 -12.47
CA HIS A 59 0.80 3.62 -11.69
C HIS A 59 0.01 4.84 -11.18
N TYR A 60 -0.97 5.31 -11.94
CA TYR A 60 -1.75 6.51 -11.63
C TYR A 60 -3.09 6.18 -10.98
N ILE A 61 -3.08 5.58 -9.79
CA ILE A 61 -4.30 5.17 -9.06
C ILE A 61 -5.24 6.36 -8.82
N GLN A 62 -4.71 7.55 -8.52
CA GLN A 62 -5.49 8.77 -8.34
C GLN A 62 -6.25 9.22 -9.59
N ARG A 63 -5.88 8.72 -10.77
CA ARG A 63 -6.57 8.99 -12.04
C ARG A 63 -7.49 7.83 -12.40
N ASP A 64 -7.00 6.60 -12.24
CA ASP A 64 -7.68 5.39 -12.70
C ASP A 64 -8.83 4.97 -11.75
N GLU A 65 -8.60 4.99 -10.43
CA GLU A 65 -9.58 4.66 -9.37
C GLU A 65 -9.41 5.62 -8.16
N PRO A 66 -9.76 6.92 -8.32
CA PRO A 66 -9.51 7.98 -7.33
C PRO A 66 -10.11 7.73 -5.95
N GLU A 67 -11.20 6.96 -5.87
CA GLU A 67 -11.90 6.62 -4.64
C GLU A 67 -11.01 5.91 -3.62
N TYR A 68 -10.04 5.10 -4.05
CA TYR A 68 -9.11 4.43 -3.14
C TYR A 68 -8.18 5.44 -2.44
N VAL A 69 -7.75 6.47 -3.16
CA VAL A 69 -6.90 7.54 -2.61
C VAL A 69 -7.73 8.43 -1.67
N ILE A 70 -8.95 8.80 -2.07
CA ILE A 70 -9.86 9.60 -1.23
C ILE A 70 -10.20 8.87 0.06
N ASN A 71 -10.52 7.57 0.00
CA ASN A 71 -10.83 6.77 1.17
C ASN A 71 -9.62 6.56 2.07
N ALA A 72 -8.41 6.40 1.51
CA ALA A 72 -7.18 6.38 2.28
C ALA A 72 -6.98 7.70 3.05
N ALA A 73 -7.14 8.85 2.38
CA ALA A 73 -7.02 10.16 3.02
C ALA A 73 -8.05 10.35 4.14
N LYS A 74 -9.32 9.99 3.92
CA LYS A 74 -10.37 10.01 4.94
C LYS A 74 -10.02 9.14 6.15
N TRP A 75 -9.49 7.94 5.91
CA TRP A 75 -9.08 7.04 6.98
C TRP A 75 -7.94 7.62 7.80
N ILE A 76 -6.93 8.24 7.16
CA ILE A 76 -5.84 8.93 7.85
C ILE A 76 -6.40 10.02 8.76
N VAL A 77 -7.23 10.92 8.22
CA VAL A 77 -7.81 12.05 8.97
C VAL A 77 -8.66 11.56 10.14
N SER A 78 -9.42 10.48 9.98
CA SER A 78 -10.26 9.93 11.06
C SER A 78 -9.50 9.14 12.12
N HIS A 79 -8.21 8.87 11.93
CA HIS A 79 -7.39 8.08 12.84
C HIS A 79 -6.13 8.82 13.30
N MET A 80 -6.03 10.13 13.06
CA MET A 80 -4.99 10.98 13.67
C MET A 80 -5.07 10.96 15.20
#